data_AF-A0A6A5VIB5-F1
#
_entry.id   AF-A0A6A5VIB5-F1
#
_cell.length_a   1.000
_cell.length_b   1.000
_cell.length_c   1.000
_cell.angle_alpha   90.00
_cell.angle_beta   90.00
_cell.angle_gamma   90.00
#
_symmetry.space_group_name_H-M   'P 1'
#
loop_
_entity.id
_entity.type
_entity.pdbx_description
1 polymer ?
#
loop_
_entity_poly.entity_id
_entity_poly.type
_entity_poly.pdbx_seq_one_letter_code
_entity_poly.pdbx_strand_id
1 'polypeptide(L)' 'MCDYTQVHYKCSHLRYTVRAWCTKYQETQKRCQPNVVAVEYRIDEYCGSFPR' A
#
# COMPACT_ATOMS: atom_id res chain seq x y z
N MET A 1 5.80 4.17 12.96
CA MET A 1 4.85 3.40 12.15
C MET A 1 5.11 3.80 10.71
N CYS A 2 5.10 2.87 9.75
CA CYS A 2 5.33 3.25 8.35
C CYS A 2 4.02 3.73 7.74
N ASP A 3 4.08 4.72 6.87
CA ASP A 3 2.89 5.27 6.21
C ASP A 3 2.57 4.44 4.97
N TYR A 4 1.35 3.96 4.93
CA TYR A 4 0.77 3.18 3.84
C TYR A 4 -0.37 3.96 3.19
N THR A 5 -0.49 3.79 1.88
CA THR A 5 -1.64 4.21 1.09
C THR A 5 -2.41 2.97 0.69
N GLN A 6 -3.71 2.96 0.97
CA GLN A 6 -4.62 1.89 0.61
C GLN A 6 -5.24 2.22 -0.75
N VAL A 7 -5.06 1.35 -1.75
CA VAL A 7 -5.60 1.52 -3.09
C VAL A 7 -6.74 0.54 -3.29
N HIS A 8 -7.94 1.05 -3.56
CA HIS A 8 -9.14 0.27 -3.88
C HIS A 8 -9.28 0.18 -5.39
N TYR A 9 -9.19 -1.03 -5.93
CA TYR A 9 -9.38 -1.27 -7.36
C TYR A 9 -10.83 -1.56 -7.70
N LYS A 10 -11.18 -1.44 -8.98
CA LYS A 10 -12.50 -1.82 -9.52
C LYS A 10 -12.91 -3.26 -9.18
N CYS A 11 -11.94 -4.15 -9.10
CA CYS A 11 -12.13 -5.58 -8.83
C CYS A 11 -12.34 -5.90 -7.34
N SER A 12 -12.67 -4.91 -6.51
CA SER A 12 -12.79 -5.03 -5.04
C SER A 12 -11.51 -5.47 -4.33
N HIS A 13 -10.39 -5.49 -5.04
CA HIS A 13 -9.08 -5.76 -4.46
C HIS A 13 -8.51 -4.50 -3.82
N LEU A 14 -7.86 -4.71 -2.68
CA LEU A 14 -7.27 -3.69 -1.84
C LEU A 14 -5.76 -3.90 -1.87
N ARG A 15 -4.98 -2.86 -2.18
CA ARG A 15 -3.52 -2.93 -2.14
C ARG A 15 -2.95 -1.90 -1.20
N TYR A 16 -2.02 -2.32 -0.35
CA TYR A 16 -1.30 -1.43 0.55
C TYR A 16 0.06 -1.09 -0.05
N THR A 17 0.23 0.15 -0.44
CA THR A 17 1.49 0.68 -0.98
C THR A 17 2.18 1.49 0.09
N VAL A 18 3.45 1.24 0.37
CA VAL A 18 4.20 2.11 1.29
C VAL A 18 4.38 3.47 0.64
N ARG A 19 3.96 4.51 1.36
CA ARG A 19 4.19 5.91 1.01
C ARG A 19 5.45 6.44 1.66
N ALA A 20 5.65 6.13 2.95
CA ALA A 20 6.86 6.51 3.67
C ALA A 20 7.30 5.40 4.63
N TRP A 21 8.57 5.04 4.56
CA TRP A 21 9.19 4.16 5.54
C TRP A 21 9.55 4.96 6.78
N CYS A 22 9.23 4.45 7.95
CA CYS A 22 9.77 5.03 9.17
C CYS A 22 11.27 4.72 9.31
N THR A 23 12.02 5.58 10.00
CA THR A 23 13.45 5.41 10.28
C THR A 23 13.76 4.06 10.93
N LYS A 24 12.90 3.58 11.85
CA LYS A 24 13.05 2.24 12.45
C LYS A 24 13.07 1.12 11.41
N TYR A 25 12.25 1.22 10.36
CA TYR A 25 12.26 0.23 9.28
C TYR A 25 13.55 0.31 8.48
N GLN A 26 14.06 1.52 8.22
CA GLN A 26 15.32 1.71 7.50
C GLN A 26 16.51 1.10 8.28
N GLU A 27 16.51 1.21 9.60
CA GLU A 27 17.59 0.69 10.45
C GLU A 27 17.48 -0.81 10.72
N THR A 28 16.26 -1.32 10.97
CA THR A 28 16.06 -2.70 11.43
C THR A 28 15.55 -3.65 10.35
N GLN A 29 15.06 -3.12 9.23
CA GLN A 29 14.28 -3.82 8.20
C GLN A 29 13.09 -4.63 8.76
N LYS A 30 12.69 -4.39 10.02
CA LYS A 30 11.56 -5.07 10.65
C LYS A 30 10.27 -4.37 10.29
N ARG A 31 9.29 -5.13 9.77
CA ARG A 31 7.93 -4.62 9.50
C ARG A 31 7.37 -3.97 10.75
N CYS A 32 7.04 -2.70 10.62
CA CYS A 32 6.32 -1.95 11.63
C CYS A 32 4.81 -2.10 11.40
N GLN A 33 3.99 -1.72 12.39
CA GLN A 33 2.55 -1.61 12.17
C GLN A 33 2.26 -0.63 11.01
N PRO A 34 1.34 -1.02 10.10
CA PRO A 34 0.95 -0.17 9.00
C PRO A 34 0.09 1.00 9.48
N ASN A 35 0.50 2.22 9.17
CA ASN A 35 -0.30 3.42 9.36
C ASN A 35 -0.94 3.81 8.03
N VAL A 36 -2.24 3.57 7.84
CA VAL A 36 -2.91 3.94 6.60
C VAL A 36 -3.20 5.45 6.64
N VAL A 37 -2.44 6.23 5.88
CA VAL A 37 -2.54 7.70 5.84
C VAL A 37 -3.41 8.22 4.70
N ALA A 38 -3.67 7.38 3.70
CA ALA A 38 -4.42 7.77 2.52
C ALA A 38 -5.14 6.55 1.92
N VAL A 39 -6.31 6.80 1.34
CA VAL A 39 -7.08 5.81 0.58
C VAL A 39 -7.33 6.37 -0.82
N GLU A 40 -6.83 5.67 -1.85
CA GLU A 40 -7.05 6.00 -3.27
C GLU A 40 -8.06 5.03 -3.89
N TYR A 41 -9.03 5.57 -4.62
CA TYR A 41 -10.05 4.77 -5.32
C TYR A 41 -9.75 4.73 -6.82
N ARG A 42 -9.18 3.61 -7.27
CA ARG A 42 -8.88 3.30 -8.67
C ARG A 42 -9.99 2.42 -9.23
N ILE A 43 -11.18 3.00 -9.35
CA ILE A 43 -12.38 2.32 -9.87
C ILE A 43 -12.33 2.03 -11.38
N ASP A 44 -11.33 2.55 -12.08
CA ASP A 44 -11.12 2.32 -13.51
C ASP A 44 -10.05 1.24 -13.79
N GLU A 45 -9.15 0.99 -12.83
CA GLU A 45 -8.04 0.04 -12.98
C GLU A 45 -8.36 -1.33 -12.34
N TYR A 46 -7.95 -2.41 -13.00
CA TYR A 46 -7.90 -3.75 -12.43
C TYR A 46 -6.59 -3.96 -11.66
N CYS A 47 -6.61 -4.75 -10.59
CA CYS A 47 -5.37 -5.03 -9.87
C CYS A 47 -4.48 -5.99 -10.69
N GLY A 48 -3.39 -5.46 -11.25
CA GLY A 48 -2.36 -6.27 -11.91
C GLY A 48 -2.69 -6.66 -13.35
N SER A 49 -2.27 -5.82 -14.30
CA SER A 49 -2.08 -6.21 -15.70
C SER A 49 -0.77 -7.00 -15.84
N PHE A 50 -0.70 -8.21 -15.31
CA PHE A 50 0.34 -9.16 -15.69
C PHE A 50 -0.34 -10.45 -16.15
N PRO A 51 -0.46 -10.69 -17.47
CA PRO A 51 -0.74 -12.04 -17.96
C PRO A 51 0.40 -12.93 -17.48
N ARG A 52 0.04 -14.07 -16.90
CA ARG A 52 0.98 -15.15 -16.57
C ARG A 52 1.71 -15.65 -17.82
#